data_AF-A0A412NDZ9-F1
#
_entry.id   AF-A0A412NDZ9-F1
#
_cell.length_a   1.000
_cell.length_b   1.000
_cell.length_c   1.000
_cell.angle_alpha   90.00
_cell.angle_beta   90.00
_cell.angle_gamma   90.00
#
_symmetry.space_group_name_H-M   'P 1'
#
loop_
_entity.id
_entity.type
_entity.pdbx_description
1 polymer ?
#
loop_
_entity_poly.entity_id
_entity_poly.type
_entity_poly.pdbx_seq_one_letter_code
_entity_poly.pdbx_strand_id
1 'polypeptide(L)'
;MEFWLQQNSDKFQLPVKPSDYTVSVAHKNTVVNVIQVGDVNLIGNTGLREISLKSFFPAKDYNFSNNAGRKQPLTYVEKIESWRKSGTPIRVIITGTLNMEATVESFVWGEQDATGDIYYTCNLKEYKKIKTKRATVTIATVKPTVRATKPQATNTSRTYTVKRGDCLWKIAKQFYGSGAQYTKIYNANRDKIKNPNLIYPNQVLTIP
;
A
#
# COMPACT_ATOMS: atom_id res chain seq x y z
N MET A 1 6.01 32.21 -20.37
CA MET A 1 5.67 30.88 -19.84
C MET A 1 5.80 29.87 -20.96
N GLU A 2 6.56 28.81 -20.70
CA GLU A 2 6.87 27.76 -21.64
C GLU A 2 6.49 26.40 -21.04
N PHE A 3 6.12 25.48 -21.92
CA PHE A 3 5.71 24.14 -21.55
C PHE A 3 6.70 23.18 -22.17
N TRP A 4 7.36 22.41 -21.31
CA TRP A 4 8.37 21.44 -21.69
C TRP A 4 7.95 20.06 -21.21
N LEU A 5 8.14 19.08 -22.09
CA LEU A 5 8.04 17.67 -21.74
C LEU A 5 9.43 17.04 -21.89
N GLN A 6 9.83 16.26 -20.90
CA GLN A 6 11.13 15.59 -20.87
C GLN A 6 10.97 14.15 -20.45
N GLN A 7 11.61 13.23 -21.18
CA GLN A 7 11.77 11.84 -20.75
C GLN A 7 13.25 11.48 -20.83
N ASN A 8 13.84 11.08 -19.71
CA ASN A 8 15.28 10.82 -19.60
C ASN A 8 16.11 12.02 -20.09
N SER A 9 16.88 11.84 -21.17
CA SER A 9 17.70 12.89 -21.82
C SER A 9 16.95 13.68 -22.90
N ASP A 10 15.85 13.14 -23.43
CA ASP A 10 15.10 13.78 -24.50
C ASP A 10 14.14 14.81 -23.92
N LYS A 11 14.37 16.08 -24.25
CA LYS A 11 13.52 17.21 -23.84
C LYS A 11 13.00 17.92 -25.09
N PHE A 12 11.72 18.29 -25.09
CA PHE A 12 11.17 19.14 -26.13
C PHE A 12 10.17 20.16 -25.57
N GLN A 13 10.11 21.31 -26.21
CA GLN A 13 9.15 22.37 -25.91
C GLN A 13 7.89 22.16 -26.74
N LEU A 14 6.72 22.38 -26.15
CA LEU A 14 5.48 22.42 -26.91
C LEU A 14 5.52 23.62 -27.90
N PRO A 15 5.28 23.40 -29.21
CA PRO A 15 5.36 24.47 -30.20
C PRO A 15 4.35 25.59 -29.93
N VAL A 16 3.14 25.22 -29.54
CA VAL A 16 2.06 26.17 -29.21
C VAL A 16 1.75 26.03 -27.73
N LYS A 17 1.67 27.19 -27.06
CA LYS A 17 1.26 27.27 -25.66
C LYS A 17 -0.18 26.78 -25.55
N PRO A 18 -0.50 25.86 -24.63
CA PRO A 18 -1.87 25.44 -24.36
C PRO A 18 -2.80 26.64 -24.15
N SER A 19 -4.00 26.58 -24.71
CA SER A 19 -5.01 27.64 -24.52
C SER A 19 -5.51 27.69 -23.08
N ASP A 20 -5.52 26.54 -22.41
CA ASP A 20 -5.82 26.40 -20.98
C ASP A 20 -5.02 25.22 -20.39
N TYR A 21 -4.68 25.32 -19.10
CA TYR A 21 -4.16 24.21 -18.31
C TYR A 21 -4.77 24.23 -16.90
N THR A 22 -5.33 23.10 -16.51
CA THR A 22 -5.88 22.92 -15.15
C THR A 22 -5.02 21.95 -14.37
N VAL A 23 -4.62 22.32 -13.16
CA VAL A 23 -3.93 21.43 -12.21
C VAL A 23 -4.90 21.10 -11.08
N SER A 24 -5.39 19.87 -11.03
CA SER A 24 -6.26 19.40 -9.94
C SER A 24 -5.44 18.61 -8.92
N VAL A 25 -5.76 18.79 -7.64
CA VAL A 25 -5.14 18.04 -6.54
C VAL A 25 -6.26 17.46 -5.70
N ALA A 26 -6.47 16.15 -5.81
CA ALA A 26 -7.45 15.45 -4.98
C ALA A 26 -6.85 15.17 -3.59
N HIS A 27 -7.70 15.09 -2.56
CA HIS A 27 -7.31 14.61 -1.23
C HIS A 27 -8.17 13.40 -0.89
N LYS A 28 -7.56 12.33 -0.35
CA LYS A 28 -8.27 11.09 -0.02
C LYS A 28 -8.96 11.18 1.34
N ASN A 29 -9.93 12.08 1.45
CA ASN A 29 -10.71 12.27 2.67
C ASN A 29 -11.78 11.17 2.81
N THR A 30 -12.07 10.78 4.05
CA THR A 30 -13.13 9.81 4.36
C THR A 30 -14.10 10.44 5.35
N VAL A 31 -15.39 10.47 5.00
CA VAL A 31 -16.43 10.96 5.91
C VAL A 31 -16.95 9.78 6.74
N VAL A 32 -16.99 9.94 8.06
CA VAL A 32 -17.52 8.96 9.01
C VAL A 32 -18.61 9.60 9.85
N ASN A 33 -19.77 8.96 9.92
CA ASN A 33 -20.85 9.40 10.78
C ASN A 33 -20.61 8.92 12.22
N VAL A 34 -20.61 9.85 13.16
CA VAL A 34 -20.45 9.59 14.59
C VAL A 34 -21.75 9.92 15.29
N ILE A 35 -22.28 8.94 16.04
CA ILE A 35 -23.64 8.90 16.61
C ILE A 35 -24.03 10.14 17.45
N GLN A 36 -23.07 10.95 17.92
CA GLN A 36 -23.31 12.17 18.70
C GLN A 36 -22.68 13.45 18.11
N VAL A 37 -21.85 13.34 17.08
CA VAL A 37 -21.10 14.47 16.48
C VAL A 37 -21.57 14.77 15.06
N GLY A 38 -22.31 13.85 14.43
CA GLY A 38 -22.71 13.95 13.03
C GLY A 38 -21.57 13.50 12.11
N ASP A 39 -21.49 14.08 10.92
CA ASP A 39 -20.50 13.70 9.92
C ASP A 39 -19.13 14.34 10.23
N VAL A 40 -18.14 13.49 10.49
CA VAL A 40 -16.75 13.89 10.73
C VAL A 40 -15.91 13.54 9.51
N ASN A 41 -15.19 14.54 8.98
CA ASN A 41 -14.30 14.36 7.85
C ASN A 41 -12.89 13.96 8.32
N LEU A 42 -12.49 12.71 8.07
CA LEU A 42 -11.15 12.22 8.32
C LEU A 42 -10.23 12.65 7.18
N ILE A 43 -9.28 13.53 7.51
CA ILE A 43 -8.29 14.04 6.57
C ILE A 43 -7.32 12.91 6.23
N GLY A 44 -7.35 12.47 4.98
CA GLY A 44 -6.44 11.42 4.52
C GLY A 44 -5.11 11.97 4.05
N ASN A 45 -4.54 11.32 3.04
CA ASN A 45 -3.35 11.81 2.36
C ASN A 45 -3.73 12.52 1.06
N THR A 46 -2.83 13.39 0.60
CA THR A 46 -2.97 13.99 -0.74
C THR A 46 -3.00 12.89 -1.80
N GLY A 47 -3.97 13.00 -2.71
CA GLY A 47 -4.00 12.27 -3.97
C GLY A 47 -2.91 12.75 -4.91
N LEU A 48 -2.81 12.09 -6.05
CA LEU A 48 -1.90 12.47 -7.13
C LEU A 48 -2.46 13.71 -7.84
N ARG A 49 -1.58 14.65 -8.18
CA ARG A 49 -1.98 15.80 -8.99
C ARG A 49 -2.32 15.35 -10.41
N GLU A 50 -3.35 15.92 -11.01
CA GLU A 50 -3.67 15.70 -12.42
C GLU A 50 -3.57 17.02 -13.18
N ILE A 51 -3.12 16.94 -14.43
CA ILE A 51 -2.97 18.08 -15.32
C ILE A 51 -3.68 17.75 -16.63
N SER A 52 -4.56 18.65 -17.06
CA SER A 52 -5.13 18.61 -18.40
C SER A 52 -4.51 19.71 -19.25
N LEU A 53 -3.90 19.34 -20.37
CA LEU A 53 -3.31 20.26 -21.34
C LEU A 53 -4.10 20.17 -22.65
N LYS A 54 -4.59 21.32 -23.13
CA LYS A 54 -5.27 21.44 -24.42
C LYS A 54 -4.48 22.38 -25.32
N SER A 55 -3.97 21.87 -26.43
CA SER A 55 -3.22 22.66 -27.41
C SER A 55 -3.30 22.01 -28.79
N PHE A 56 -2.50 22.48 -29.72
CA PHE A 56 -2.34 21.87 -31.04
C PHE A 56 -0.88 21.88 -31.51
N PHE A 57 -0.56 20.97 -32.42
CA PHE A 57 0.72 20.92 -33.12
C PHE A 57 0.59 21.57 -34.50
N PRO A 58 1.34 22.65 -34.78
CA PRO A 58 1.15 23.46 -35.96
C PRO A 58 1.84 22.86 -37.21
N ALA A 59 1.08 22.66 -38.28
CA ALA A 59 1.57 22.30 -39.62
C ALA A 59 2.14 23.51 -40.39
N LYS A 60 1.74 24.72 -40.02
CA LYS A 60 2.19 25.98 -40.62
C LYS A 60 2.90 26.86 -39.57
N ASP A 61 3.61 27.88 -40.03
CA ASP A 61 4.23 28.84 -39.12
C ASP A 61 3.18 29.82 -38.60
N TYR A 62 3.08 29.93 -37.28
CA TYR A 62 2.26 30.93 -36.61
C TYR A 62 3.15 31.88 -35.82
N ASN A 63 2.72 33.14 -35.70
CA ASN A 63 3.46 34.15 -34.93
C ASN A 63 3.49 33.85 -33.43
N PHE A 64 2.49 33.10 -32.96
CA PHE A 64 2.36 32.69 -31.57
C PHE A 64 2.98 31.31 -31.28
N SER A 65 3.45 30.57 -32.32
CA SER A 65 4.16 29.31 -32.16
C SER A 65 5.66 29.50 -32.10
N ASN A 66 6.34 28.64 -31.34
CA ASN A 66 7.78 28.52 -31.43
C ASN A 66 8.13 27.78 -32.73
N ASN A 67 8.60 28.54 -33.71
CA ASN A 67 8.95 28.01 -35.04
C ASN A 67 10.40 27.47 -35.09
N ALA A 68 11.21 27.72 -34.05
CA ALA A 68 12.57 27.22 -33.99
C ALA A 68 12.60 25.69 -33.82
N GLY A 69 13.09 24.96 -34.81
CA GLY A 69 13.18 23.50 -34.78
C GLY A 69 11.83 22.79 -34.89
N ARG A 70 10.84 23.43 -35.54
CA ARG A 70 9.51 22.86 -35.80
C ARG A 70 9.61 21.55 -36.58
N LYS A 71 8.95 20.53 -36.07
CA LYS A 71 8.79 19.23 -36.73
C LYS A 71 7.38 19.11 -37.28
N GLN A 72 7.16 18.09 -38.11
CA GLN A 72 5.80 17.78 -38.56
C GLN A 72 4.91 17.46 -37.34
N PRO A 73 3.62 17.88 -37.36
CA PRO A 73 2.69 17.65 -36.26
C PRO A 73 2.65 16.19 -35.79
N LEU A 74 2.63 15.25 -36.74
CA LEU A 74 2.57 13.83 -36.47
C LEU A 74 3.80 13.31 -35.70
N THR A 75 4.98 13.90 -35.93
CA THR A 75 6.20 13.51 -35.20
C THR A 75 6.07 13.79 -33.69
N TYR A 76 5.35 14.84 -33.29
CA TYR A 76 5.11 15.11 -31.87
C TYR A 76 4.13 14.10 -31.26
N VAL A 77 3.08 13.75 -32.01
CA VAL A 77 2.11 12.72 -31.64
C VAL A 77 2.80 11.38 -31.42
N GLU A 78 3.58 10.91 -32.40
CA GLU A 78 4.34 9.66 -32.32
C GLU A 78 5.32 9.67 -31.15
N LYS A 79 5.96 10.81 -30.89
CA LYS A 79 6.87 10.96 -29.75
C LYS A 79 6.14 10.80 -28.42
N ILE A 80 5.00 11.47 -28.22
CA ILE A 80 4.20 11.34 -27.01
C ILE A 80 3.65 9.92 -26.87
N GLU A 81 3.24 9.29 -27.97
CA GLU A 81 2.80 7.90 -27.96
C GLU A 81 3.91 6.92 -27.60
N SER A 82 5.12 7.10 -28.14
CA SER A 82 6.26 6.26 -27.79
C SER A 82 6.63 6.41 -26.32
N TRP A 83 6.60 7.64 -25.79
CA TRP A 83 6.81 7.92 -24.39
C TRP A 83 5.74 7.28 -23.51
N ARG A 84 4.47 7.33 -23.91
CA ARG A 84 3.37 6.63 -23.23
C ARG A 84 3.57 5.10 -23.22
N LYS A 85 4.00 4.53 -24.35
CA LYS A 85 4.24 3.07 -24.50
C LYS A 85 5.50 2.59 -23.77
N SER A 86 6.48 3.47 -23.54
CA SER A 86 7.76 3.13 -22.90
C SER A 86 7.64 2.68 -21.43
N GLY A 87 6.54 3.03 -20.75
CA GLY A 87 6.37 2.77 -19.33
C GLY A 87 7.26 3.62 -18.40
N THR A 88 8.00 4.58 -18.95
CA THR A 88 8.84 5.50 -18.17
C THR A 88 8.13 6.82 -17.91
N PRO A 89 8.24 7.39 -16.69
CA PRO A 89 7.56 8.64 -16.35
C PRO A 89 8.14 9.81 -17.15
N ILE A 90 7.27 10.72 -17.53
CA ILE A 90 7.60 11.94 -18.27
C ILE A 90 7.61 13.10 -17.28
N ARG A 91 8.60 13.96 -17.36
CA ARG A 91 8.68 15.18 -16.58
C ARG A 91 7.97 16.32 -17.31
N VAL A 92 6.99 16.91 -16.65
CA VAL A 92 6.25 18.08 -17.12
C VAL A 92 6.82 19.31 -16.42
N ILE A 93 7.28 20.28 -17.22
CA ILE A 93 7.85 21.53 -16.71
C ILE A 93 7.09 22.70 -17.34
N ILE A 94 6.40 23.45 -16.48
CA ILE A 94 5.75 24.72 -16.80
C ILE A 94 6.60 25.80 -16.13
N THR A 95 7.32 26.58 -16.94
CA THR A 95 8.29 27.56 -16.42
C THR A 95 7.61 28.56 -15.49
N GLY A 96 8.09 28.66 -14.25
CA GLY A 96 7.56 29.59 -13.24
C GLY A 96 6.36 29.07 -12.43
N THR A 97 5.86 27.86 -12.70
CA THR A 97 4.67 27.33 -12.01
C THR A 97 4.84 25.91 -11.50
N LEU A 98 5.30 24.98 -12.33
CA LEU A 98 5.24 23.56 -12.01
C LEU A 98 6.39 22.77 -12.63
N ASN A 99 6.95 21.83 -11.86
CA ASN A 99 7.97 20.90 -12.32
C ASN A 99 7.77 19.55 -11.61
N MET A 100 7.17 18.58 -12.29
CA MET A 100 6.86 17.28 -11.69
C MET A 100 7.01 16.12 -12.68
N GLU A 101 7.23 14.91 -12.15
CA GLU A 101 7.14 13.68 -12.94
C GLU A 101 5.68 13.25 -13.05
N ALA A 102 5.26 12.76 -14.22
CA ALA A 102 3.90 12.39 -14.53
C ALA A 102 3.83 11.21 -15.52
N THR A 103 2.73 10.48 -15.48
CA THR A 103 2.33 9.48 -16.48
C THR A 103 1.24 10.07 -17.39
N VAL A 104 1.21 9.64 -18.64
CA VAL A 104 0.15 10.02 -19.58
C VAL A 104 -1.02 9.05 -19.39
N GLU A 105 -2.13 9.54 -18.84
CA GLU A 105 -3.34 8.74 -18.62
C GLU A 105 -4.17 8.63 -19.90
N SER A 106 -4.39 9.76 -20.57
CA SER A 106 -5.10 9.82 -21.83
C SER A 106 -4.48 10.84 -22.76
N PHE A 107 -4.37 10.47 -24.03
CA PHE A 107 -3.91 11.36 -25.08
C PHE A 107 -4.85 11.20 -26.28
N VAL A 108 -5.66 12.23 -26.51
CA VAL A 108 -6.64 12.29 -27.60
C VAL A 108 -6.14 13.34 -28.57
N TRP A 109 -6.10 13.02 -29.85
CA TRP A 109 -5.64 13.94 -30.90
C TRP A 109 -6.47 13.76 -32.18
N GLY A 110 -6.53 14.82 -32.99
CA GLY A 110 -7.25 14.82 -34.26
C GLY A 110 -7.13 16.15 -34.99
N GLU A 111 -7.52 16.15 -36.26
CA GLU A 111 -7.61 17.34 -37.09
C GLU A 111 -9.02 17.96 -36.98
N GLN A 112 -9.12 19.29 -37.00
CA GLN A 112 -10.40 19.99 -36.84
C GLN A 112 -10.77 20.89 -38.03
N ASP A 113 -9.80 21.36 -38.81
CA ASP A 113 -9.98 22.47 -39.75
C ASP A 113 -9.32 22.24 -41.12
N ALA A 114 -8.90 21.01 -41.43
CA ALA A 114 -8.19 20.66 -42.67
C ALA A 114 -6.90 21.49 -42.92
N THR A 115 -6.37 22.15 -41.88
CA THR A 115 -5.16 22.98 -41.98
C THR A 115 -3.88 22.15 -41.90
N GLY A 116 -4.01 20.85 -41.55
CA GLY A 116 -2.92 19.95 -41.16
C GLY A 116 -2.55 20.06 -39.68
N ASP A 117 -3.22 20.95 -38.93
CA ASP A 117 -2.96 21.16 -37.52
C ASP A 117 -3.59 20.05 -36.68
N ILE A 118 -2.79 19.46 -35.79
CA ILE A 118 -3.26 18.37 -34.94
C ILE A 118 -3.59 18.92 -33.56
N TYR A 119 -4.88 19.01 -33.26
CA TYR A 119 -5.37 19.39 -31.95
C TYR A 119 -5.25 18.19 -31.02
N TYR A 120 -4.85 18.44 -29.77
CA TYR A 120 -4.72 17.39 -28.77
C TYR A 120 -5.20 17.81 -27.39
N THR A 121 -5.70 16.83 -26.65
CA THR A 121 -5.95 16.90 -25.22
C THR A 121 -5.11 15.83 -24.53
N CYS A 122 -4.21 16.25 -23.66
CA CYS A 122 -3.34 15.37 -22.90
C CYS A 122 -3.66 15.49 -21.41
N ASN A 123 -4.08 14.37 -20.81
CA ASN A 123 -4.26 14.28 -19.37
C ASN A 123 -3.08 13.51 -18.76
N LEU A 124 -2.40 14.18 -17.84
CA LEU A 124 -1.24 13.67 -17.14
C LEU A 124 -1.54 13.52 -15.66
N LYS A 125 -1.04 12.46 -15.04
CA LYS A 125 -1.19 12.19 -13.61
C LYS A 125 0.18 12.13 -12.97
N GLU A 126 0.34 12.77 -11.81
CA GLU A 126 1.60 12.83 -11.08
C GLU A 126 2.14 11.43 -10.79
N TYR A 127 3.41 11.22 -11.14
CA TYR A 127 4.13 9.99 -10.85
C TYR A 127 4.93 10.15 -9.56
N LYS A 128 4.55 9.38 -8.54
CA LYS A 128 5.27 9.34 -7.27
C LYS A 128 6.12 8.08 -7.20
N LYS A 129 7.45 8.24 -7.30
CA LYS A 129 8.41 7.13 -7.16
C LYS A 129 8.18 6.39 -5.84
N ILE A 130 7.89 5.10 -5.95
CA ILE A 130 7.79 4.23 -4.79
C ILE A 130 9.22 3.92 -4.33
N LYS A 131 9.65 4.56 -3.25
CA LYS A 131 10.90 4.22 -2.58
C LYS A 131 10.69 2.93 -1.78
N THR A 132 10.81 1.78 -2.43
CA THR A 132 10.88 0.52 -1.70
C THR A 132 12.28 0.41 -1.08
N LYS A 133 12.35 0.33 0.25
CA LYS A 133 13.54 -0.24 0.88
C LYS A 133 13.56 -1.69 0.43
N ARG A 134 14.47 -2.06 -0.47
CA ARG A 134 14.73 -3.46 -0.75
C ARG A 134 15.26 -4.05 0.54
N ALA A 135 14.43 -4.82 1.24
CA ALA A 135 14.95 -5.74 2.24
C ALA A 135 15.75 -6.76 1.46
N THR A 136 17.07 -6.73 1.58
CA THR A 136 17.91 -7.84 1.18
C THR A 136 17.47 -9.01 2.06
N VAL A 137 16.58 -9.85 1.54
CA VAL A 137 16.31 -11.13 2.14
C VAL A 137 17.56 -11.95 1.84
N THR A 138 18.54 -11.84 2.71
CA THR A 138 19.57 -12.88 2.82
C THR A 138 18.81 -14.12 3.23
N ILE A 139 18.40 -14.91 2.24
CA ILE A 139 18.02 -16.29 2.46
C ILE A 139 19.32 -16.93 2.89
N ALA A 140 19.60 -16.89 4.19
CA ALA A 140 20.55 -17.80 4.76
C ALA A 140 20.04 -19.17 4.34
N THR A 141 20.78 -19.84 3.46
CA THR A 141 20.67 -21.28 3.29
C THR A 141 21.06 -21.88 4.62
N VAL A 142 20.12 -21.87 5.56
CA VAL A 142 20.11 -22.82 6.65
C VAL A 142 20.02 -24.16 5.95
N LYS A 143 21.18 -24.79 5.77
CA LYS A 143 21.31 -26.25 5.78
C LYS A 143 20.27 -26.73 6.80
N PRO A 144 19.42 -27.73 6.50
CA PRO A 144 18.47 -28.23 7.47
C PRO A 144 19.25 -28.84 8.63
N THR A 145 19.71 -28.00 9.55
CA THR A 145 20.00 -28.37 10.91
C THR A 145 18.62 -28.68 11.43
N VAL A 146 18.35 -29.98 11.54
CA VAL A 146 17.21 -30.51 12.29
C VAL A 146 17.11 -29.63 13.52
N ARG A 147 16.11 -28.75 13.53
CA ARG A 147 15.78 -27.96 14.70
C ARG A 147 15.43 -29.02 15.70
N ALA A 148 16.35 -29.29 16.64
CA ALA A 148 16.01 -30.04 17.82
C ALA A 148 14.74 -29.37 18.32
N THR A 149 13.63 -30.09 18.18
CA THR A 149 12.36 -29.71 18.76
C THR A 149 12.73 -29.34 20.19
N LYS A 150 12.61 -28.05 20.51
CA LYS A 150 12.60 -27.58 21.89
C LYS A 150 11.73 -28.62 22.60
N PRO A 151 12.26 -29.42 23.56
CA PRO A 151 11.53 -30.55 24.09
C PRO A 151 10.15 -30.01 24.43
N GLN A 152 9.14 -30.53 23.72
CA GLN A 152 7.77 -30.37 24.15
C GLN A 152 7.85 -30.75 25.60
N ALA A 153 7.62 -29.77 26.50
CA ALA A 153 7.82 -29.94 27.91
C ALA A 153 7.20 -31.30 28.23
N THR A 154 8.06 -32.25 28.54
CA THR A 154 7.61 -33.56 28.95
C THR A 154 6.72 -33.21 30.12
N ASN A 155 5.41 -33.37 29.92
CA ASN A 155 4.43 -33.34 30.99
C ASN A 155 4.85 -34.52 31.86
N THR A 156 5.85 -34.25 32.70
CA THR A 156 6.24 -35.07 33.82
C THR A 156 5.03 -34.92 34.69
N SER A 157 4.08 -35.82 34.50
CA SER A 157 2.86 -35.92 35.27
C SER A 157 3.29 -35.92 36.74
N ARG A 158 3.11 -34.79 37.42
CA ARG A 158 3.50 -34.66 38.81
C ARG A 158 2.37 -35.28 39.62
N THR A 159 2.70 -36.21 40.50
CA THR A 159 1.73 -36.74 41.44
C THR A 159 1.66 -35.82 42.65
N TYR A 160 0.45 -35.50 43.09
CA TYR A 160 0.19 -34.71 44.30
C TYR A 160 -0.69 -35.50 45.26
N THR A 161 -0.24 -35.62 46.50
CA THR A 161 -1.01 -36.21 47.58
C THR A 161 -1.86 -35.14 48.24
N VAL A 162 -3.18 -35.27 48.13
CA VAL A 162 -4.16 -34.35 48.70
C VAL A 162 -4.02 -34.29 50.22
N LYS A 163 -3.91 -33.08 50.79
CA LYS A 163 -3.87 -32.88 52.24
C LYS A 163 -5.26 -32.54 52.77
N ARG A 164 -5.46 -32.72 54.08
CA ARG A 164 -6.73 -32.35 54.73
C ARG A 164 -6.99 -30.85 54.53
N GLY A 165 -8.13 -30.52 53.93
CA GLY A 165 -8.55 -29.14 53.65
C GLY A 165 -8.19 -28.62 52.25
N ASP A 166 -7.69 -29.46 51.35
CA ASP A 166 -7.49 -29.09 49.94
C ASP A 166 -8.76 -29.27 49.10
N CYS A 167 -8.86 -28.48 48.04
CA CYS A 167 -9.86 -28.63 46.98
C CYS A 167 -9.18 -28.55 45.62
N LEU A 168 -9.80 -29.12 44.57
CA LEU A 168 -9.20 -29.15 43.22
C LEU A 168 -8.84 -27.75 42.69
N TRP A 169 -9.62 -26.72 43.05
CA TRP A 169 -9.35 -25.34 42.68
C TRP A 169 -8.07 -24.79 43.32
N LYS A 170 -7.84 -25.08 44.61
CA LYS A 170 -6.63 -24.65 45.33
C LYS A 170 -5.38 -25.36 44.81
N ILE A 171 -5.51 -26.66 44.51
CA ILE A 171 -4.45 -27.45 43.88
C ILE A 171 -4.16 -26.87 42.48
N ALA A 172 -5.16 -26.64 41.65
CA ALA A 172 -4.96 -26.06 40.32
C ALA A 172 -4.33 -24.66 40.37
N LYS A 173 -4.70 -23.83 41.35
CA LYS A 173 -4.06 -22.52 41.56
C LYS A 173 -2.59 -22.67 41.95
N GLN A 174 -2.23 -23.66 42.75
CA GLN A 174 -0.85 -23.92 43.16
C GLN A 174 0.03 -24.43 42.00
N PHE A 175 -0.50 -25.29 41.14
CA PHE A 175 0.28 -25.95 40.08
C PHE A 175 0.23 -25.24 38.73
N TYR A 176 -0.89 -24.59 38.40
CA TYR A 176 -1.09 -23.88 37.13
C TYR A 176 -1.22 -22.36 37.27
N GLY A 177 -1.14 -21.83 38.50
CA GLY A 177 -1.35 -20.41 38.78
C GLY A 177 -2.82 -19.96 38.69
N SER A 178 -3.72 -20.79 38.18
CA SER A 178 -5.14 -20.49 37.98
C SER A 178 -6.03 -21.63 38.45
N GLY A 179 -6.88 -21.35 39.44
CA GLY A 179 -7.82 -22.33 39.97
C GLY A 179 -8.89 -22.76 38.97
N ALA A 180 -9.16 -21.95 37.95
CA ALA A 180 -10.07 -22.31 36.84
C ALA A 180 -9.57 -23.53 36.04
N GLN A 181 -8.28 -23.88 36.14
CA GLN A 181 -7.72 -25.05 35.48
C GLN A 181 -7.96 -26.38 36.22
N TYR A 182 -8.78 -26.39 37.27
CA TYR A 182 -9.12 -27.61 38.02
C TYR A 182 -9.72 -28.72 37.14
N THR A 183 -10.39 -28.35 36.04
CA THR A 183 -10.94 -29.30 35.06
C THR A 183 -9.87 -30.19 34.44
N LYS A 184 -8.62 -29.70 34.30
CA LYS A 184 -7.49 -30.49 33.78
C LYS A 184 -7.11 -31.61 34.74
N ILE A 185 -7.06 -31.31 36.04
CA ILE A 185 -6.78 -32.29 37.10
C ILE A 185 -7.91 -33.33 37.16
N TYR A 186 -9.17 -32.89 37.10
CA TYR A 186 -10.32 -33.79 37.08
C TYR A 186 -10.29 -34.73 35.87
N ASN A 187 -10.05 -34.19 34.67
CA ASN A 187 -10.00 -35.00 33.44
C ASN A 187 -8.84 -36.00 33.44
N ALA A 188 -7.69 -35.65 34.03
CA ALA A 188 -6.55 -36.54 34.14
C ALA A 188 -6.72 -37.66 35.21
N ASN A 189 -7.72 -37.56 36.09
CA ASN A 189 -7.95 -38.49 37.21
C ASN A 189 -9.40 -39.00 37.27
N ARG A 190 -10.08 -39.12 36.13
CA ARG A 190 -11.48 -39.59 36.08
C ARG A 190 -11.68 -40.99 36.65
N ASP A 191 -10.64 -41.80 36.67
CA ASP A 191 -10.57 -43.11 37.31
C ASP A 191 -10.65 -43.02 38.85
N LYS A 192 -10.12 -41.93 39.44
CA LYS A 192 -10.01 -41.74 40.89
C LYS A 192 -11.02 -40.74 41.47
N ILE A 193 -11.50 -39.80 40.66
CA ILE A 193 -12.45 -38.76 41.08
C ILE A 193 -13.77 -38.96 40.32
N LYS A 194 -14.79 -39.50 41.00
CA LYS A 194 -16.14 -39.62 40.43
C LYS A 194 -16.90 -38.31 40.48
N ASN A 195 -16.74 -37.54 41.55
CA ASN A 195 -17.35 -36.22 41.72
C ASN A 195 -16.24 -35.16 41.88
N PRO A 196 -16.16 -34.14 40.99
CA PRO A 196 -15.17 -33.07 41.07
C PRO A 196 -15.13 -32.33 42.42
N ASN A 197 -16.24 -32.30 43.15
CA ASN A 197 -16.33 -31.60 44.43
C ASN A 197 -15.91 -32.46 45.63
N LEU A 198 -15.56 -33.73 45.41
CA LEU A 198 -15.26 -34.69 46.47
C LEU A 198 -13.87 -35.31 46.25
N ILE A 199 -12.90 -34.88 47.05
CA ILE A 199 -11.56 -35.48 47.12
C ILE A 199 -11.21 -35.80 48.56
N TYR A 200 -10.42 -36.84 48.78
CA TYR A 200 -10.09 -37.32 50.12
C TYR A 200 -8.62 -37.04 50.48
N PRO A 201 -8.30 -36.78 51.76
CA PRO A 201 -6.92 -36.71 52.21
C PRO A 201 -6.16 -38.02 51.89
N ASN A 202 -4.88 -37.91 51.56
CA ASN A 202 -3.99 -39.00 51.10
C ASN A 202 -4.31 -39.57 49.71
N GLN A 203 -5.27 -39.00 48.98
CA GLN A 203 -5.52 -39.36 47.60
C GLN A 203 -4.39 -38.82 46.69
N VAL A 204 -3.85 -39.69 45.82
CA VAL A 204 -2.76 -39.31 44.90
C VAL A 204 -3.34 -38.97 43.53
N LEU A 205 -3.26 -37.69 43.17
CA LEU A 205 -3.75 -37.13 41.91
C LEU A 205 -2.61 -36.85 40.93
N THR A 206 -2.86 -37.14 39.67
CA THR A 206 -1.98 -36.86 38.53
C THR A 206 -2.22 -35.43 38.04
N ILE A 207 -1.19 -34.59 38.06
CA ILE A 207 -1.24 -33.21 37.58
C ILE A 207 -0.53 -33.17 36.22
N PRO A 208 -1.29 -33.00 35.11
CA PRO A 208 -0.73 -32.97 33.76
C PRO A 208 0.09 -31.71 33.46
#